data_AF-A0A2V6R880-F1
#
_entry.id   AF-A0A2V6R880-F1
#
_cell.length_a   1.000
_cell.length_b   1.000
_cell.length_c   1.000
_cell.angle_alpha   90.00
_cell.angle_beta   90.00
_cell.angle_gamma   90.00
#
_symmetry.space_group_name_H-M   'P 1'
#
loop_
_entity.id
_entity.type
_entity.pdbx_description
1 polymer ?
#
loop_
_entity_poly.entity_id
_entity_poly.type
_entity_poly.pdbx_seq_one_letter_code
_entity_poly.pdbx_strand_id
1 'polypeptide(L)'
;MRRLARALRLRCPNCGGAGLMQSWFVLHARCTACGMRLQRGEDQDYWLGAYLLNFIVTEVLFAVLLVVVLVATWPNPPWGVVLYPFAKALWLMADLLFRPPGPADFAPERDAG
;
A
#
# COMPACT_ATOMS: atom_id res chain seq x y z
N MET A 1 11.85 -13.10 -19.11
CA MET A 1 12.40 -12.88 -17.73
C MET A 1 13.62 -11.96 -17.66
N ARG A 2 14.65 -12.06 -18.52
CA ARG A 2 15.88 -11.19 -18.47
C ARG A 2 15.61 -9.68 -18.40
N ARG A 3 14.61 -9.17 -19.13
CA ARG A 3 14.26 -7.73 -19.11
C ARG A 3 13.72 -7.29 -17.75
N LEU A 4 12.88 -8.12 -17.13
CA LEU A 4 12.28 -7.88 -15.82
C LEU A 4 13.35 -7.86 -14.72
N ALA A 5 14.27 -8.84 -14.74
CA ALA A 5 15.39 -8.89 -13.80
C ALA A 5 16.35 -7.69 -13.96
N ARG A 6 16.53 -7.16 -15.18
CA ARG A 6 17.29 -5.93 -15.41
C ARG A 6 16.57 -4.72 -14.84
N ALA A 7 15.27 -4.59 -15.08
CA ALA A 7 14.46 -3.49 -14.54
C ALA A 7 14.45 -3.49 -13.00
N LEU A 8 14.27 -4.66 -12.37
CA LEU A 8 14.34 -4.82 -10.91
C LEU A 8 15.72 -4.45 -10.32
N ARG A 9 16.79 -4.55 -11.12
CA ARG A 9 18.15 -4.14 -10.72
C ARG A 9 18.49 -2.72 -11.16
N LEU A 10 17.49 -1.90 -11.55
CA LEU A 10 17.67 -0.54 -12.05
C LEU A 10 18.65 -0.45 -13.23
N ARG A 11 18.58 -1.43 -14.13
CA ARG A 11 19.36 -1.49 -15.38
C ARG A 11 18.46 -1.35 -16.60
N CYS A 12 19.04 -0.88 -17.70
CA CYS A 12 18.31 -0.77 -18.97
C CYS A 12 17.72 -2.13 -19.38
N PRO A 13 16.40 -2.26 -19.58
CA PRO A 13 15.78 -3.54 -19.95
C PRO A 13 16.26 -4.05 -21.31
N ASN A 14 16.65 -3.14 -22.22
CA ASN A 14 17.13 -3.48 -23.56
C ASN A 14 18.59 -3.97 -23.58
N CYS A 15 19.55 -3.12 -23.20
CA CYS A 15 20.98 -3.45 -23.29
C CYS A 15 21.58 -4.01 -21.98
N GLY A 16 20.98 -3.75 -20.82
CA GLY A 16 21.53 -4.15 -19.51
C GLY A 16 22.57 -3.19 -18.91
N GLY A 17 22.79 -2.00 -19.51
CA GLY A 17 23.63 -0.94 -18.96
C GLY A 17 23.12 -0.43 -17.61
N ALA A 18 24.05 -0.03 -16.74
CA ALA A 18 23.77 0.60 -15.44
C ALA A 18 23.46 2.10 -15.60
N GLY A 19 22.95 2.74 -14.54
CA GLY A 19 22.60 4.17 -14.57
C GLY A 19 21.26 4.44 -15.25
N LEU A 20 20.22 3.68 -14.88
CA LEU A 20 18.86 3.94 -15.35
C LEU A 20 18.29 5.24 -14.75
N MET A 21 18.60 5.50 -13.48
CA MET A 21 18.17 6.69 -12.74
C MET A 21 19.29 7.71 -12.61
N GLN A 22 18.95 8.99 -12.80
CA GLN A 22 19.82 10.14 -12.55
C GLN A 22 19.87 10.46 -11.06
N SER A 23 18.73 10.34 -10.37
CA SER A 23 18.58 10.42 -8.92
C SER A 23 17.49 9.44 -8.47
N TRP A 24 17.31 9.23 -7.16
CA TRP A 24 16.28 8.31 -6.63
C TRP A 24 14.87 8.53 -7.17
N PHE A 25 14.55 9.74 -7.63
CA PHE A 25 13.23 10.09 -8.16
C PHE A 25 13.26 10.58 -9.61
N VAL A 26 14.43 10.59 -10.25
CA VAL A 26 14.59 11.13 -11.62
C VAL A 26 15.16 10.04 -12.52
N LEU A 27 14.40 9.66 -13.53
CA LEU A 27 14.82 8.74 -14.58
C LEU A 27 15.61 9.51 -15.64
N HIS A 28 16.70 8.93 -16.17
CA HIS A 28 17.37 9.54 -17.32
C HIS A 28 16.43 9.58 -18.53
N ALA A 29 16.44 10.66 -19.32
CA ALA A 29 15.65 10.72 -20.55
C ALA A 29 16.09 9.67 -21.59
N ARG A 30 17.39 9.33 -21.61
CA ARG A 30 18.00 8.33 -22.49
C ARG A 30 18.97 7.44 -21.72
N CYS A 31 19.06 6.18 -22.10
CA CYS A 31 20.06 5.26 -21.57
C CYS A 31 21.48 5.70 -21.98
N THR A 32 22.39 5.81 -21.02
CA THR A 32 23.79 6.20 -21.24
C THR A 32 24.61 5.17 -22.02
N ALA A 33 24.19 3.90 -22.06
CA ALA A 33 24.89 2.82 -22.74
C ALA A 33 24.42 2.57 -24.19
N CYS A 34 23.11 2.58 -24.45
CA CYS A 34 22.55 2.27 -25.78
C CYS A 34 21.76 3.41 -26.43
N GLY A 35 21.63 4.57 -25.78
CA GLY A 35 20.92 5.73 -26.32
C GLY A 35 19.40 5.61 -26.38
N MET A 36 18.82 4.48 -25.94
CA MET A 36 17.37 4.26 -25.92
C MET A 36 16.67 5.35 -25.11
N ARG A 37 15.62 5.96 -25.69
CA ARG A 37 14.73 6.89 -24.99
C ARG A 37 13.93 6.13 -23.92
N LEU A 38 14.12 6.49 -22.66
CA LEU A 38 13.47 5.83 -21.51
C LEU A 38 12.10 6.46 -21.21
N GLN A 39 11.98 7.77 -21.44
CA GLN A 39 10.72 8.51 -21.34
C GLN A 39 10.06 8.55 -22.72
N ARG A 40 9.18 7.56 -22.98
CA ARG A 40 8.32 7.53 -24.17
C ARG A 40 7.14 8.46 -23.84
N GLY A 41 6.84 9.43 -24.73
CA GLY A 41 6.02 10.63 -24.46
C GLY A 41 4.69 10.39 -23.75
N GLU A 42 4.16 11.48 -23.17
CA GLU A 42 3.13 11.58 -22.11
C GLU A 42 3.74 11.58 -20.70
N ASP A 43 4.42 12.68 -20.40
CA ASP A 43 4.98 13.05 -19.10
C ASP A 43 3.97 13.05 -17.95
N GLN A 44 2.66 13.10 -18.23
CA GLN A 44 1.60 12.96 -17.23
C GLN A 44 1.21 11.49 -16.98
N ASP A 45 1.03 10.68 -18.03
CA ASP A 45 0.49 9.31 -17.91
C ASP A 45 1.52 8.30 -17.41
N TYR A 46 2.81 8.51 -17.74
CA TYR A 46 3.89 7.65 -17.25
C TYR A 46 4.05 7.73 -15.72
N TRP A 47 3.84 8.90 -15.14
CA TRP A 47 3.89 9.10 -13.69
C TRP A 47 2.75 8.39 -12.98
N LEU A 48 1.53 8.42 -13.54
CA LEU A 48 0.38 7.70 -12.99
C LEU A 48 0.63 6.19 -12.97
N GLY A 49 1.19 5.63 -14.05
CA GLY A 49 1.54 4.20 -14.12
C GLY A 49 2.59 3.79 -13.08
N ALA A 50 3.60 4.64 -12.85
CA ALA A 50 4.63 4.38 -11.84
C ALA A 50 4.05 4.41 -10.41
N TYR A 51 3.18 5.38 -10.10
CA TYR A 51 2.49 5.43 -8.81
C TYR A 51 1.52 4.27 -8.61
N LEU A 52 0.77 3.88 -9.64
CA LEU A 52 -0.12 2.71 -9.57
C LEU A 52 0.67 1.44 -9.21
N LEU A 53 1.80 1.20 -9.87
CA LEU A 53 2.67 0.07 -9.56
C LEU A 53 3.22 0.16 -8.12
N ASN A 54 3.58 1.36 -7.67
CA ASN A 54 4.02 1.56 -6.28
C ASN A 54 2.91 1.21 -5.28
N PHE A 55 1.66 1.64 -5.53
CA PHE A 55 0.52 1.31 -4.69
C PHE A 55 0.25 -0.19 -4.67
N ILE A 56 0.20 -0.85 -5.82
CA ILE A 56 0.00 -2.31 -5.90
C ILE A 56 1.07 -3.05 -5.08
N VAL A 57 2.35 -2.69 -5.25
CA VAL A 57 3.43 -3.35 -4.50
C VAL A 57 3.30 -3.10 -2.99
N THR A 58 3.04 -1.85 -2.60
CA THR A 58 2.89 -1.46 -1.19
C THR A 58 1.71 -2.18 -0.53
N GLU A 59 0.57 -2.22 -1.21
CA GLU A 59 -0.64 -2.87 -0.72
C GLU A 59 -0.47 -4.39 -0.60
N VAL A 60 0.14 -5.04 -1.60
CA VAL A 60 0.42 -6.47 -1.55
C VAL A 60 1.38 -6.80 -0.40
N LEU A 61 2.44 -6.01 -0.20
CA LEU A 61 3.36 -6.20 0.92
C LEU A 61 2.65 -6.04 2.27
N PHE A 62 1.78 -5.04 2.40
CA PHE A 62 0.98 -4.84 3.60
C PHE A 62 0.02 -6.01 3.85
N ALA A 63 -0.69 -6.47 2.82
CA ALA A 63 -1.62 -7.60 2.92
C ALA A 63 -0.88 -8.90 3.32
N VAL A 64 0.28 -9.18 2.73
CA VAL A 64 1.10 -10.33 3.10
C VAL A 64 1.57 -10.23 4.55
N LEU A 65 2.07 -9.06 4.97
CA LEU A 65 2.48 -8.85 6.36
C LEU A 65 1.33 -9.07 7.34
N LEU A 66 0.13 -8.54 7.02
CA LEU A 66 -1.06 -8.74 7.83
C LEU A 66 -1.40 -10.23 7.97
N VAL A 67 -1.42 -10.98 6.88
CA VAL A 67 -1.69 -12.43 6.88
C VAL A 67 -0.65 -13.17 7.73
N VAL A 68 0.64 -12.85 7.58
CA VAL A 68 1.72 -13.45 8.37
C VAL A 68 1.51 -13.20 9.87
N VAL A 69 1.19 -11.98 10.26
CA VAL A 69 0.91 -11.64 11.67
C VAL A 69 -0.31 -12.39 12.19
N LEU A 70 -1.41 -12.42 11.43
CA LEU A 70 -2.63 -13.11 11.84
C LEU A 70 -2.40 -14.61 12.04
N VAL A 71 -1.70 -15.26 11.12
CA VAL A 71 -1.37 -16.70 11.23
C VAL A 71 -0.42 -16.96 12.40
N ALA A 72 0.59 -16.11 12.60
CA ALA A 72 1.56 -16.27 13.69
C ALA A 72 0.98 -16.00 15.09
N THR A 73 -0.05 -15.16 15.19
CA THR A 73 -0.70 -14.77 16.46
C THR A 73 -2.03 -15.47 16.70
N TRP A 74 -2.44 -16.38 15.82
CA TRP A 74 -3.66 -17.17 16.00
C TRP A 74 -3.57 -18.04 17.26
N PRO A 75 -4.61 -18.10 18.13
CA PRO A 75 -5.98 -17.61 17.96
C PRO A 75 -6.26 -16.19 18.48
N ASN A 76 -5.28 -15.49 19.04
CA ASN A 76 -5.48 -14.17 19.68
C ASN A 76 -4.65 -13.07 18.99
N PRO A 77 -5.05 -12.58 17.80
CA PRO A 77 -4.32 -11.52 17.13
C PRO A 77 -4.31 -10.21 17.92
N PRO A 78 -3.22 -9.42 17.85
CA PRO A 78 -3.10 -8.14 18.54
C PRO A 78 -3.88 -7.03 17.82
N TRP A 79 -5.20 -7.16 17.79
CA TRP A 79 -6.09 -6.20 17.10
C TRP A 79 -5.93 -4.76 17.58
N GLY A 80 -5.48 -4.53 18.82
CA GLY A 80 -5.24 -3.19 19.38
C GLY A 80 -4.09 -2.41 18.72
N VAL A 81 -3.19 -3.09 17.99
CA VAL A 81 -2.10 -2.43 17.23
C VAL A 81 -2.58 -2.00 15.84
N VAL A 82 -3.50 -2.75 15.26
CA VAL A 82 -4.24 -2.31 14.07
C VAL A 82 -5.11 -1.13 14.53
N LEU A 83 -5.39 -0.15 13.66
CA LEU A 83 -6.22 1.03 13.94
C LEU A 83 -7.68 0.69 14.37
N TYR A 84 -7.95 -0.54 14.81
CA TYR A 84 -9.18 -1.06 15.34
C TYR A 84 -9.81 -0.15 16.41
N PRO A 85 -9.12 0.39 17.44
CA PRO A 85 -9.77 1.28 18.40
C PRO A 85 -10.35 2.54 17.73
N PHE A 86 -9.60 3.13 16.79
CA PHE A 86 -10.04 4.28 16.02
C PHE A 86 -11.17 3.93 15.06
N ALA A 87 -11.09 2.78 14.37
CA ALA A 87 -12.14 2.30 13.49
C ALA A 87 -13.45 2.04 14.27
N LYS A 88 -13.37 1.45 15.46
CA LYS A 88 -14.52 1.15 16.33
C LYS A 88 -15.12 2.43 16.91
N ALA A 89 -14.29 3.42 17.25
CA ALA A 89 -14.76 4.74 17.67
C ALA A 89 -15.42 5.50 16.52
N LEU A 90 -14.83 5.48 15.32
CA LEU A 90 -15.40 6.12 14.13
C LEU A 90 -16.70 5.44 13.70
N TRP A 91 -16.77 4.11 13.80
CA TRP A 91 -18.00 3.37 13.56
C TRP A 91 -19.08 3.74 14.57
N LEU A 92 -18.77 3.80 15.87
CA LEU A 92 -19.72 4.23 16.89
C LEU A 92 -20.22 5.65 16.60
N MET A 93 -19.33 6.58 16.22
CA MET A 93 -19.75 7.92 15.81
C MET A 93 -20.74 7.86 14.63
N ALA A 94 -20.43 7.08 13.59
CA ALA A 94 -21.29 6.92 12.43
C ALA A 94 -22.64 6.31 12.80
N ASP A 95 -22.65 5.29 13.67
CA ASP A 95 -23.87 4.67 14.18
C ASP A 95 -24.75 5.69 14.93
N LEU A 96 -24.15 6.53 15.77
CA LEU A 96 -24.85 7.60 16.50
C LEU A 96 -25.41 8.71 15.60
N LEU A 97 -24.89 8.89 14.37
CA LEU A 97 -25.49 9.79 13.38
C LEU A 97 -26.82 9.25 12.85
N PHE A 98 -26.95 7.93 12.70
CA PHE A 98 -28.18 7.28 12.23
C PHE A 98 -29.15 6.94 13.36
N ARG A 99 -28.61 6.53 14.52
CA ARG A 99 -29.36 6.15 15.72
C ARG A 99 -28.82 6.93 16.92
N PRO A 100 -29.36 8.13 17.20
CA PRO A 100 -28.92 8.92 18.35
C PRO A 100 -29.14 8.16 19.66
N PRO A 101 -28.30 8.41 20.68
CA PRO A 101 -28.31 7.66 21.92
C PRO A 101 -29.62 7.86 22.68
N GLY A 102 -30.26 6.77 23.08
CA GLY A 102 -31.53 6.75 23.79
C GLY A 102 -31.39 6.37 25.26
N PRO A 103 -32.44 6.54 26.08
CA PRO A 103 -32.42 6.17 27.50
C PRO A 103 -32.07 4.70 27.78
N ALA A 104 -32.38 3.80 26.84
CA ALA A 104 -32.09 2.37 26.96
C ALA A 104 -30.58 2.06 26.87
N ASP A 105 -29.80 2.88 26.15
CA ASP A 105 -28.35 2.66 25.99
C ASP A 105 -27.56 3.01 27.27
N PHE A 106 -28.22 3.70 28.23
CA PHE A 106 -27.68 4.03 29.55
C PHE A 106 -28.22 3.14 30.68
N ALA A 107 -29.10 2.18 30.35
CA ALA A 107 -29.62 1.28 31.35
C ALA A 107 -28.47 0.38 31.88
N PRO A 108 -28.31 0.24 33.20
CA PRO A 108 -27.30 -0.65 33.76
C PRO A 108 -27.55 -2.08 33.29
N GLU A 109 -26.48 -2.77 32.90
CA GLU A 109 -26.53 -4.17 32.47
C GLU A 109 -27.03 -5.01 33.64
N ARG A 110 -28.31 -5.43 33.59
CA ARG A 110 -28.91 -6.26 34.63
C ARG A 110 -28.43 -7.68 34.39
N ASP A 111 -27.41 -8.07 35.15
CA ASP A 111 -26.92 -9.43 35.43
C ASP A 111 -27.64 -10.55 34.65
N ALA A 112 -27.01 -11.05 33.59
CA ALA A 112 -27.37 -12.32 32.98
C ALA A 112 -27.02 -13.46 33.96
N GLY A 113 -28.00 -13.86 34.76
CA GLY A 113 -28.01 -15.13 35.49
C GLY A 113 -28.42 -16.29 34.60
#